data_AF-A0A820D5N5-F1
#
_entry.id   AF-A0A820D5N5-F1
#
_cell.length_a   1.000
_cell.length_b   1.000
_cell.length_c   1.000
_cell.angle_alpha   90.00
_cell.angle_beta   90.00
_cell.angle_gamma   90.00
#
_symmetry.space_group_name_H-M   'P 1'
#
loop_
_entity.id
_entity.type
_entity.pdbx_description
1 polymer ?
#
loop_
_entity_poly.entity_id
_entity_poly.type
_entity_poly.pdbx_seq_one_letter_code
_entity_poly.pdbx_strand_id
1 'polypeptide(L)' 'SIIAILPLRHPVTTVVGKPIHVNQIIDPSQTDIDQLHYQYLQAIEQVYDINKANYGLEHVKLKII' A
#
# COMPACT_ATOMS: atom_id res chain seq x y z
N SER A 1 -1.41 30.06 30.17
CA SER A 1 -2.26 29.41 29.15
C SER A 1 -1.42 28.38 28.42
N ILE A 2 -1.71 27.08 28.61
CA ILE A 2 -1.02 26.00 27.90
C ILE A 2 -1.59 25.97 26.48
N ILE A 3 -0.76 26.27 25.48
CA ILE A 3 -1.10 26.04 24.08
C ILE A 3 -1.05 24.52 23.89
N ALA A 4 -2.20 23.89 23.76
CA ALA A 4 -2.29 22.49 23.38
C ALA A 4 -1.73 22.31 21.97
N ILE A 5 -0.86 21.31 21.76
CA ILE A 5 -0.39 20.92 20.43
C ILE A 5 -1.56 20.23 19.73
N LEU A 6 -2.28 20.98 18.90
CA LEU A 6 -3.36 20.42 18.09
C LEU A 6 -2.74 19.75 16.85
N PRO A 7 -2.99 18.46 16.59
CA PRO A 7 -2.43 17.80 15.41
C PRO A 7 -2.92 18.48 14.14
N LEU A 8 -1.97 18.87 13.28
CA LEU A 8 -2.27 19.46 11.99
C LEU A 8 -2.88 18.37 11.10
N ARG A 9 -4.13 18.58 10.65
CA ARG A 9 -4.78 17.66 9.73
C ARG A 9 -4.11 17.77 8.36
N HIS A 10 -3.47 16.70 7.94
CA HIS A 10 -3.00 16.54 6.58
C HIS A 10 -4.00 15.69 5.79
N PRO A 11 -4.42 16.12 4.59
CA PRO A 11 -5.28 15.30 3.75
C PRO A 11 -4.57 13.99 3.40
N VAL A 12 -5.30 12.88 3.56
CA VAL A 12 -4.84 11.53 3.19
C VAL A 12 -5.64 11.08 1.99
N THR A 13 -4.95 10.76 0.91
CA THR A 13 -5.56 10.13 -0.27
C THR A 13 -5.48 8.62 -0.11
N THR A 14 -6.61 7.93 -0.28
CA THR A 14 -6.65 6.48 -0.35
C THR A 14 -6.99 6.05 -1.78
N VAL A 15 -6.18 5.14 -2.33
CA VAL A 15 -6.42 4.51 -3.64
C VAL A 15 -6.55 3.01 -3.41
N VAL A 16 -7.54 2.40 -4.07
CA VAL A 16 -7.79 0.95 -3.99
C VAL A 16 -7.35 0.29 -5.28
N GLY A 17 -6.55 -0.77 -5.16
CA GLY A 17 -6.06 -1.57 -6.28
C GLY A 17 -7.07 -2.59 -6.79
N LYS A 18 -6.63 -3.41 -7.74
CA LYS A 18 -7.39 -4.56 -8.21
C LYS A 18 -7.45 -5.64 -7.13
N PRO A 19 -8.53 -6.44 -7.07
CA PRO A 19 -8.59 -7.57 -6.14
C PRO A 19 -7.55 -8.64 -6.49
N ILE A 20 -6.94 -9.24 -5.46
CA ILE A 20 -6.08 -10.41 -5.57
C ILE A 20 -6.91 -11.62 -5.14
N HIS A 21 -7.06 -12.59 -6.04
CA HIS A 21 -7.80 -13.81 -5.71
C HIS A 21 -6.90 -14.73 -4.88
N VAL A 22 -7.43 -15.21 -3.76
CA VAL A 22 -6.71 -16.08 -2.83
C VAL A 22 -7.46 -17.40 -2.73
N ASN A 23 -6.76 -18.50 -2.99
CA ASN A 23 -7.28 -19.83 -2.76
C ASN A 23 -7.15 -20.15 -1.27
N GLN A 24 -8.22 -20.67 -0.66
CA GLN A 24 -8.16 -21.13 0.72
C GLN A 24 -7.45 -22.48 0.78
N ILE A 25 -6.35 -22.52 1.52
CA ILE A 25 -5.54 -23.71 1.77
C ILE A 25 -5.60 -23.96 3.28
N ILE A 26 -5.95 -25.19 3.69
CA ILE A 26 -6.15 -25.54 5.12
C ILE A 26 -4.86 -25.39 5.92
N ASP A 27 -3.73 -25.79 5.32
CA ASP A 27 -2.40 -25.69 5.91
C ASP A 27 -1.40 -25.22 4.84
N PRO A 28 -1.30 -23.89 4.60
CA PRO A 28 -0.44 -23.35 3.55
C PRO A 28 1.04 -23.49 3.92
N SER A 29 1.88 -23.79 2.93
CA SER A 29 3.33 -23.77 3.11
C SER A 29 3.86 -22.33 3.13
N GLN A 30 5.09 -22.14 3.63
CA GLN A 30 5.75 -20.84 3.58
C GLN A 30 5.87 -20.32 2.13
N THR A 31 6.13 -21.22 1.17
CA THR A 31 6.20 -20.87 -0.25
C THR A 31 4.88 -20.32 -0.77
N ASP A 32 3.74 -20.90 -0.37
CA ASP A 32 2.42 -20.42 -0.78
C ASP A 32 2.16 -18.99 -0.27
N ILE A 33 2.56 -18.73 0.98
CA ILE A 33 2.47 -17.41 1.62
C ILE A 33 3.37 -16.41 0.91
N ASP A 34 4.63 -16.78 0.65
CA ASP A 34 5.62 -15.91 0.02
C ASP A 34 5.21 -15.54 -1.41
N GLN A 35 4.64 -16.48 -2.16
CA GLN A 35 4.11 -16.23 -3.49
C GLN A 35 2.96 -15.22 -3.48
N LEU A 36 2.00 -15.40 -2.57
CA LEU A 36 0.89 -14.47 -2.44
C LEU A 36 1.36 -13.09 -1.96
N HIS A 37 2.30 -13.04 -1.01
CA HIS A 37 2.88 -11.81 -0.52
C HIS A 37 3.64 -11.06 -1.63
N TYR A 38 4.39 -11.78 -2.46
CA TYR A 38 5.07 -11.21 -3.62
C TYR A 38 4.07 -10.58 -4.61
N GLN A 39 2.97 -11.28 -4.93
CA GLN A 39 1.89 -10.73 -5.77
C GLN A 39 1.27 -9.46 -5.17
N TYR A 40 1.08 -9.44 -3.85
CA TYR A 40 0.57 -8.28 -3.14
C TYR A 40 1.51 -7.07 -3.23
N LEU A 41 2.81 -7.26 -3.02
CA LEU A 41 3.81 -6.18 -3.15
C LEU A 41 3.84 -5.60 -4.56
N GLN A 42 3.84 -6.46 -5.58
CA GLN A 42 3.79 -6.04 -6.99
C GLN A 42 2.53 -5.22 -7.29
N ALA A 43 1.37 -5.62 -6.75
CA ALA A 43 0.14 -4.86 -6.90
C ALA A 43 0.19 -3.49 -6.22
N ILE A 44 0.82 -3.37 -5.04
CA ILE A 44 1.01 -2.06 -4.38
C ILE A 44 1.91 -1.15 -5.24
N GLU A 45 3.05 -1.67 -5.70
CA GLU A 45 3.97 -0.91 -6.56
C GLU A 45 3.25 -0.39 -7.80
N GLN A 46 2.47 -1.24 -8.46
CA GLN A 46 1.67 -0.86 -9.61
C GLN A 46 0.64 0.23 -9.29
N VAL A 47 -0.11 0.09 -8.19
CA VAL A 47 -1.09 1.10 -7.77
C VAL A 47 -0.41 2.44 -7.50
N TYR A 48 0.74 2.43 -6.84
CA TYR A 48 1.50 3.63 -6.58
C TYR A 48 1.98 4.30 -7.88
N ASP A 49 2.61 3.54 -8.78
CA ASP A 49 3.17 4.09 -10.01
C ASP A 49 2.13 4.70 -10.94
N ILE A 50 0.94 4.09 -11.03
CA ILE A 50 -0.18 4.62 -11.83
C ILE A 50 -0.71 5.94 -11.25
N ASN A 51 -0.64 6.13 -9.94
CA ASN A 51 -1.32 7.22 -9.26
C ASN A 51 -0.40 8.37 -8.81
N LYS A 52 0.89 8.13 -8.60
CA LYS A 52 1.82 9.10 -7.99
C LYS A 52 1.84 10.46 -8.70
N ALA A 53 1.73 10.48 -10.03
CA ALA A 53 1.70 11.72 -10.81
C ALA A 53 0.46 12.58 -10.51
N ASN A 54 -0.70 11.95 -10.33
CA ASN A 54 -1.96 12.64 -10.03
C ASN A 54 -1.94 13.40 -8.70
N TYR A 55 -0.99 13.07 -7.82
CA TYR A 55 -0.84 13.65 -6.48
C TYR A 55 0.49 14.39 -6.29
N GLY A 56 1.23 14.68 -7.37
CA GLY A 56 2.50 15.42 -7.30
C GLY A 56 3.67 14.64 -6.71
N LEU A 57 3.60 13.30 -6.72
CA LEU A 57 4.60 12.39 -6.15
C LEU A 57 5.49 11.73 -7.21
N GLU A 58 5.60 12.30 -8.41
CA GLU A 58 6.32 11.71 -9.55
C GLU A 58 7.76 11.27 -9.24
N HIS A 59 8.46 12.09 -8.44
CA HIS A 59 9.86 11.89 -8.06
C HIS A 59 10.01 11.18 -6.71
N VAL A 60 8.91 10.86 -6.03
CA VAL A 60 8.92 10.14 -4.76
C VAL A 60 8.92 8.64 -5.07
N LYS A 61 9.74 7.89 -4.33
CA LYS A 61 9.77 6.43 -4.41
C LYS A 61 8.92 5.85 -3.29
N LEU A 62 8.14 4.83 -3.64
CA LEU A 62 7.44 4.02 -2.66
C LEU A 62 8.45 3.34 -1.73
N LYS A 63 8.18 3.38 -0.43
CA LYS A 63 8.90 2.59 0.57
C LYS A 63 7.88 1.74 1.30
N ILE A 64 7.95 0.43 1.09
CA ILE A 64 7.19 -0.57 1.84
C ILE A 64 8.05 -0.97 3.03
N ILE A 65 7.48 -0.98 4.24
CA ILE A 65 8.15 -1.29 5.52
C ILE A 65 7.67 -2.63 6.02
#